data_AF-A0A2G9U505-F1
#
_entry.id   AF-A0A2G9U505-F1
#
_cell.length_a   1.000
_cell.length_b   1.000
_cell.length_c   1.000
_cell.angle_alpha   90.00
_cell.angle_beta   90.00
_cell.angle_gamma   90.00
#
_symmetry.space_group_name_H-M   'P 1'
#
loop_
_entity.id
_entity.type
_entity.pdbx_description
1 polymer ?
#
loop_
_entity_poly.entity_id
_entity_poly.type
_entity_poly.pdbx_seq_one_letter_code
_entity_poly.pdbx_strand_id
1 'polypeptide(L)'
;MVMTHGSLDPWHALRNDTCDSSNNCFLIQGTAHCADMYPAREQDPQALVDTRKNIEKILEKWLAPPAPTDAPAEKWTGFPNNIVWSSPPVPVEVNTEDASHSINYDSSRKKATTSNSAGTMAFTELVILFITMALFIRQALVH
;
A
#
# COMPACT_ATOMS: atom_id res chain seq x y z
N MET A 1 -11.73 8.89 -11.72
CA MET A 1 -10.61 7.96 -11.43
C MET A 1 -9.80 8.57 -10.29
N VAL A 2 -9.35 7.76 -9.33
CA VAL A 2 -8.42 8.17 -8.26
C VAL A 2 -7.04 7.59 -8.60
N MET A 3 -5.98 8.36 -8.38
CA MET A 3 -4.60 7.94 -8.59
C MET A 3 -3.81 8.16 -7.31
N THR A 4 -3.08 7.16 -6.84
CA THR A 4 -2.24 7.24 -5.63
C THR A 4 -0.82 6.84 -5.97
N HIS A 5 0.15 7.55 -5.38
CA HIS A 5 1.57 7.25 -5.53
C HIS A 5 2.27 7.38 -4.19
N GLY A 6 3.18 6.47 -3.88
CA GLY A 6 4.03 6.58 -2.68
C GLY A 6 5.30 7.38 -2.96
N SER A 7 5.75 8.21 -2.02
CA SER A 7 7.00 8.98 -2.19
C SER A 7 8.26 8.12 -2.18
N LEU A 8 8.19 6.88 -1.67
CA LEU A 8 9.27 5.90 -1.67
C LEU A 8 9.14 4.87 -2.79
N ASP A 9 8.08 4.99 -3.60
CA ASP A 9 7.85 4.13 -4.75
C ASP A 9 8.73 4.59 -5.92
N PRO A 10 9.67 3.77 -6.43
CA PRO A 10 10.47 4.15 -7.59
C PRO A 10 9.61 4.47 -8.83
N TRP A 11 8.40 3.91 -8.92
CA TRP A 11 7.48 4.18 -10.03
C TRP A 11 6.81 5.55 -9.95
N HIS A 12 6.85 6.23 -8.80
CA HIS A 12 6.27 7.56 -8.65
C HIS A 12 6.93 8.60 -9.56
N ALA A 13 8.18 8.37 -9.98
CA ALA A 13 8.86 9.23 -10.97
C ALA A 13 8.18 9.23 -12.35
N LEU A 14 7.35 8.24 -12.66
CA LEU A 14 6.59 8.14 -13.91
C LEU A 14 5.23 8.86 -13.84
N ARG A 15 4.96 9.53 -12.73
CA ARG A 15 3.72 10.30 -12.55
C ARG A 15 3.68 11.48 -13.51
N ASN A 16 2.49 11.80 -13.99
CA ASN A 16 2.24 13.01 -14.77
C ASN A 16 2.39 14.27 -13.88
N ASP A 17 2.97 15.34 -14.44
CA ASP A 17 3.15 16.64 -13.77
C ASP A 17 1.82 17.29 -13.33
N THR A 18 0.70 16.89 -13.92
CA THR A 18 -0.66 17.38 -13.57
C THR A 18 -1.30 16.64 -12.39
N CYS A 19 -0.58 15.73 -11.74
CA CYS A 19 -1.08 15.02 -10.57
C CYS A 19 -1.18 15.94 -9.34
N ASP A 20 -2.40 16.37 -9.07
CA ASP A 20 -2.77 17.12 -7.87
C ASP A 20 -4.09 16.60 -7.27
N SER A 21 -4.42 17.13 -6.10
CA SER A 21 -5.65 16.77 -5.38
C SER A 21 -6.92 17.20 -6.11
N SER A 22 -6.87 18.23 -6.98
CA SER A 22 -8.03 18.67 -7.76
C SER A 22 -8.42 17.63 -8.82
N ASN A 23 -7.44 16.86 -9.31
CA ASN A 23 -7.60 15.78 -10.25
C ASN A 23 -7.70 14.39 -9.57
N ASN A 24 -8.01 14.34 -8.27
CA ASN A 24 -8.06 13.11 -7.45
C ASN A 24 -6.73 12.31 -7.48
N CYS A 25 -5.61 13.00 -7.57
CA CYS A 25 -4.29 12.40 -7.61
C CYS A 25 -3.48 12.75 -6.36
N PHE A 26 -2.96 11.74 -5.67
CA PHE A 26 -2.36 11.90 -4.34
C PHE A 26 -0.94 11.34 -4.29
N LEU A 27 0.01 12.17 -3.86
CA LEU A 27 1.33 11.72 -3.46
C LEU A 27 1.37 11.51 -1.94
N ILE A 28 1.54 10.27 -1.53
CA ILE A 28 1.51 9.83 -0.14
C ILE A 28 2.94 9.78 0.40
N GLN A 29 3.25 10.64 1.36
CA GLN A 29 4.60 10.73 1.93
C GLN A 29 4.91 9.53 2.82
N GLY A 30 6.10 8.94 2.64
CA GLY A 30 6.62 7.86 3.46
C GLY A 30 6.06 6.47 3.12
N THR A 31 5.43 6.29 1.96
CA THR A 31 4.87 5.00 1.55
C THR A 31 5.46 4.48 0.25
N ALA A 32 5.38 3.15 0.08
CA ALA A 32 5.71 2.46 -1.17
C ALA A 32 4.48 2.36 -2.09
N HIS A 33 4.60 1.57 -3.15
CA HIS A 33 3.56 1.33 -4.15
C HIS A 33 2.24 0.86 -3.52
N CYS A 34 1.12 1.46 -3.94
CA CYS A 34 -0.25 1.05 -3.58
C CYS A 34 -0.50 0.86 -2.08
N ALA A 35 0.15 1.63 -1.22
CA ALA A 35 0.03 1.49 0.23
C ALA A 35 -1.41 1.70 0.73
N ASP A 36 -2.20 2.51 0.03
CA ASP A 36 -3.62 2.77 0.30
C ASP A 36 -4.50 1.53 0.22
N MET A 37 -4.13 0.55 -0.60
CA MET A 37 -4.89 -0.69 -0.82
C MET A 37 -4.70 -1.75 0.28
N TYR A 38 -3.69 -1.61 1.12
CA TYR A 38 -3.51 -2.51 2.26
C TYR A 38 -4.45 -2.14 3.42
N PRO A 39 -4.80 -3.09 4.30
CA PRO A 39 -5.55 -2.80 5.52
C PRO A 39 -4.87 -1.73 6.38
N ALA A 40 -5.67 -0.94 7.08
CA ALA A 40 -5.16 0.08 7.99
C ALA A 40 -4.38 -0.54 9.15
N ARG A 41 -3.28 0.12 9.54
CA ARG A 41 -2.42 -0.26 10.67
C ARG A 41 -2.14 0.96 11.54
N GLU A 42 -1.87 0.73 12.82
CA GLU A 42 -1.54 1.81 13.76
C GLU A 42 -0.23 2.53 13.40
N GLN A 43 0.69 1.86 12.71
CA GLN A 43 1.99 2.39 12.30
C GLN A 43 1.93 3.10 10.94
N ASP A 44 0.76 3.22 10.32
CA ASP A 44 0.64 3.88 9.03
C ASP A 44 0.97 5.39 9.16
N PRO A 45 1.72 5.96 8.21
CA PRO A 45 1.99 7.40 8.21
C PRO A 45 0.69 8.20 8.16
N GLN A 46 0.65 9.35 8.83
CA GLN A 46 -0.55 10.21 8.84
C GLN A 46 -1.01 10.59 7.42
N ALA A 47 -0.06 10.81 6.50
CA ALA A 47 -0.36 11.08 5.09
C ALA A 47 -1.19 9.96 4.44
N LEU A 48 -0.91 8.69 4.76
CA LEU A 48 -1.66 7.55 4.24
C LEU A 48 -3.08 7.51 4.82
N VAL A 49 -3.23 7.77 6.12
CA VAL A 49 -4.53 7.85 6.80
C VAL A 49 -5.39 8.94 6.18
N ASP A 50 -4.81 10.12 5.95
CA ASP A 50 -5.54 11.26 5.37
C ASP A 50 -5.91 11.01 3.90
N THR A 51 -5.02 10.39 3.12
CA THR A 51 -5.34 9.98 1.74
C THR A 51 -6.49 8.98 1.72
N ARG A 52 -6.49 7.94 2.55
CA ARG A 52 -7.61 6.97 2.61
C ARG A 52 -8.96 7.66 2.89
N LYS A 53 -8.99 8.60 3.85
CA LYS A 53 -10.19 9.41 4.12
C LYS A 53 -10.63 10.27 2.93
N ASN A 54 -9.69 10.81 2.16
CA ASN A 54 -10.02 11.58 0.96
C ASN A 54 -10.62 10.68 -0.13
N ILE A 55 -10.08 9.47 -0.30
CA ILE A 55 -10.62 8.48 -1.23
C ILE A 55 -12.04 8.10 -0.82
N GLU A 56 -12.27 7.79 0.45
CA GLU A 56 -13.61 7.51 0.98
C GLU A 56 -14.61 8.62 0.64
N LYS A 57 -14.25 9.89 0.89
CA LYS A 57 -15.10 11.05 0.52
C LYS A 57 -15.37 11.17 -0.97
N ILE A 58 -14.41 10.81 -1.82
CA ILE A 58 -14.60 10.81 -3.28
C ILE A 58 -15.59 9.70 -3.66
N LEU A 59 -15.43 8.51 -3.08
CA LEU A 59 -16.34 7.38 -3.31
C LEU A 59 -17.76 7.69 -2.82
N GLU A 60 -17.91 8.31 -1.65
CA GLU A 60 -19.20 8.76 -1.13
C GLU A 60 -19.91 9.69 -2.12
N LYS A 61 -19.20 10.64 -2.73
CA LYS A 61 -19.77 11.53 -3.75
C LYS A 61 -20.21 10.78 -5.00
N TRP A 62 -19.47 9.75 -5.41
CA TRP A 62 -19.82 8.94 -6.58
C TRP A 62 -21.00 8.01 -6.33
N LEU A 63 -21.13 7.54 -5.09
CA LEU A 63 -22.23 6.67 -4.65
C LEU A 63 -23.46 7.45 -4.19
N ALA A 64 -23.36 8.77 -4.05
CA ALA A 64 -24.48 9.61 -3.69
C ALA A 64 -25.60 9.43 -4.72
N PRO A 65 -26.85 9.24 -4.27
CA PRO A 65 -27.98 9.19 -5.18
C PRO A 65 -28.04 10.51 -5.97
N PRO A 66 -28.55 10.48 -7.22
CA PRO A 66 -28.78 11.71 -7.96
C PRO A 66 -29.61 12.66 -7.10
N ALA A 67 -29.30 13.96 -7.17
CA ALA A 67 -30.10 14.98 -6.51
C ALA A 67 -31.58 14.75 -6.82
N PRO A 68 -32.52 15.12 -5.93
CA PRO A 68 -33.94 15.02 -6.22
C PRO A 68 -34.23 15.82 -7.49
N THR A 69 -34.24 15.15 -8.63
CA THR A 69 -34.74 15.68 -9.87
C THR A 69 -36.24 15.55 -9.77
N ASP A 70 -36.99 16.60 -10.07
CA ASP A 70 -38.44 16.51 -10.30
C ASP A 70 -38.79 15.63 -11.52
N ALA A 71 -37.82 14.91 -12.08
CA ALA A 71 -37.95 13.91 -13.13
C ALA A 71 -38.04 12.49 -12.51
N PRO A 72 -38.85 11.58 -13.07
CA PRO A 72 -38.99 10.22 -12.56
C PRO A 72 -37.62 9.52 -12.59
N ALA A 73 -37.17 9.03 -11.44
CA ALA A 73 -35.96 8.23 -11.35
C ALA A 73 -36.09 7.00 -12.26
N GLU A 74 -35.31 6.95 -13.33
CA GLU A 74 -35.17 5.76 -14.15
C GLU A 74 -34.44 4.71 -13.30
N LYS A 75 -35.23 3.79 -12.74
CA LYS A 75 -34.75 2.68 -11.93
C LYS A 75 -33.68 1.93 -12.71
N TRP A 76 -32.44 1.94 -12.20
CA TRP A 76 -31.35 1.18 -12.79
C TRP A 76 -31.65 -0.32 -12.66
N THR A 77 -31.94 -1.02 -13.76
CA THR A 77 -32.37 -2.43 -13.80
C THR A 77 -31.23 -3.43 -14.00
N GLY A 78 -29.98 -3.04 -13.74
CA GLY A 78 -28.81 -3.91 -13.96
C GLY A 78 -28.24 -3.79 -15.38
N PHE A 79 -27.00 -4.26 -15.55
CA PHE A 79 -26.38 -4.35 -16.87
C PHE A 79 -27.22 -5.23 -17.79
N PRO A 80 -27.43 -4.86 -19.07
CA PRO A 80 -28.17 -5.70 -19.99
C PRO A 80 -27.40 -7.02 -20.18
N ASN A 81 -28.09 -8.14 -19.96
CA ASN A 81 -27.56 -9.50 -20.00
C ASN A 81 -27.10 -9.97 -21.41
N ASN A 82 -26.88 -9.06 -22.36
CA ASN A 82 -26.56 -9.39 -23.76
C ASN A 82 -25.16 -8.94 -24.20
N ILE A 83 -24.27 -8.56 -23.28
CA ILE A 83 -22.84 -8.49 -23.61
C ILE A 83 -22.31 -9.93 -23.67
N VAL A 84 -22.26 -10.48 -24.88
CA VAL A 84 -21.61 -11.76 -25.17
C VAL A 84 -20.11 -11.59 -24.92
N TRP A 85 -19.62 -12.15 -23.81
CA TRP A 85 -18.19 -12.29 -23.55
C TRP A 85 -17.64 -13.44 -24.39
N SER A 86 -17.26 -13.17 -25.63
CA SER A 86 -16.66 -14.16 -26.53
C SER A 86 -15.18 -14.39 -26.18
N SER A 87 -14.93 -15.02 -25.03
CA SER A 87 -13.69 -15.77 -24.82
C SER A 87 -13.95 -17.23 -25.22
N PRO A 88 -13.13 -17.84 -26.09
CA PRO A 88 -13.30 -19.25 -26.44
C PRO A 88 -13.07 -20.12 -25.19
N PRO A 89 -13.90 -21.14 -24.92
CA PRO A 89 -13.76 -21.97 -23.75
C PRO A 89 -12.59 -22.93 -23.93
N VAL A 90 -11.62 -22.87 -23.00
CA VAL A 90 -10.70 -23.98 -22.77
C VAL A 90 -11.47 -25.02 -21.95
N PRO A 91 -11.58 -26.29 -22.38
CA PRO A 91 -12.32 -27.28 -21.62
C PRO A 91 -11.54 -27.65 -20.37
N VAL A 92 -12.10 -27.35 -19.20
CA VAL A 92 -11.71 -28.00 -17.94
C VAL A 92 -12.91 -28.80 -17.50
N GLU A 93 -12.82 -30.11 -17.62
CA GLU A 93 -13.80 -31.05 -17.08
C GLU A 93 -13.85 -30.87 -15.55
N VAL A 94 -15.00 -30.43 -15.05
CA VAL A 94 -15.30 -30.38 -13.62
C VAL A 94 -15.97 -31.69 -13.25
N ASN A 95 -15.18 -32.63 -12.72
CA ASN A 95 -15.75 -33.75 -11.98
C ASN A 95 -16.22 -33.22 -10.62
N THR A 96 -17.52 -33.36 -10.39
CA THR A 96 -18.24 -32.83 -9.24
C THR A 96 -18.49 -33.99 -8.29
N GLU A 97 -17.51 -34.36 -7.47
CA GLU A 97 -17.73 -35.32 -6.39
C GLU A 97 -17.04 -34.85 -5.12
N ASP A 98 -17.83 -34.92 -4.04
CA ASP A 98 -17.44 -35.01 -2.64
C ASP A 98 -17.23 -33.71 -1.84
N ALA A 99 -18.38 -33.20 -1.39
CA ALA A 99 -18.77 -33.17 0.01
C ALA A 99 -17.65 -33.00 1.08
N SER A 100 -17.84 -31.93 1.87
CA SER A 100 -17.30 -31.75 3.22
C SER A 100 -15.79 -31.87 3.39
N HIS A 101 -15.08 -30.75 3.23
CA HIS A 101 -13.88 -30.50 4.02
C HIS A 101 -14.07 -29.19 4.80
N SER A 102 -14.45 -29.34 6.07
CA SER A 102 -14.30 -28.28 7.06
C SER A 102 -12.81 -27.93 7.16
N ILE A 103 -12.42 -26.77 6.64
CA ILE A 103 -11.08 -26.24 6.87
C ILE A 103 -11.03 -25.71 8.29
N ASN A 104 -10.53 -26.52 9.21
CA ASN A 104 -10.04 -26.05 10.51
C ASN A 104 -8.89 -25.08 10.25
N TYR A 105 -9.08 -23.80 10.57
CA TYR A 105 -7.96 -22.86 10.65
C TYR A 105 -7.20 -23.16 11.95
N ASP A 106 -6.15 -23.98 11.85
CA ASP A 106 -5.19 -24.19 12.93
C ASP A 106 -4.39 -22.90 13.17
N SER A 107 -4.83 -22.15 14.18
CA SER A 107 -4.14 -20.99 14.75
C SER A 107 -2.93 -21.43 15.61
N SER A 108 -2.00 -22.16 15.01
CA SER A 108 -0.73 -22.55 15.67
C SER A 108 0.46 -22.02 14.89
N ARG A 109 0.54 -20.69 14.71
CA ARG A 109 1.79 -20.05 14.30
C ARG A 109 2.70 -19.93 15.53
N LYS A 110 3.72 -20.77 15.58
CA LYS A 110 4.77 -20.75 16.61
C LYS A 110 5.32 -19.32 16.76
N LYS A 111 5.30 -18.82 18.00
CA LYS A 111 5.96 -17.57 18.39
C LYS A 111 7.47 -17.77 18.26
N ALA A 112 8.04 -17.38 17.11
CA ALA A 112 9.48 -17.23 16.97
C ALA A 112 9.86 -15.86 17.51
N THR A 113 10.21 -15.81 18.80
CA THR A 113 11.02 -14.74 19.35
C THR A 113 12.45 -14.96 18.85
N THR A 114 12.81 -14.28 17.77
CA THR A 114 14.21 -14.11 17.40
C THR A 114 14.56 -12.63 17.58
N SER A 115 15.11 -12.34 18.75
CA SER A 115 15.92 -11.15 18.97
C SER A 115 17.13 -11.24 18.05
N ASN A 116 17.19 -10.34 17.05
CA ASN A 116 18.41 -10.08 16.30
C ASN A 116 18.82 -8.62 16.58
N SER A 117 19.50 -8.42 17.70
CA SER A 117 20.37 -7.26 17.88
C SER A 117 21.59 -7.43 16.97
N ALA A 118 21.47 -7.03 15.72
CA ALA A 118 22.60 -7.06 14.77
C ALA A 118 22.48 -5.86 13.82
N GLY A 119 22.88 -4.69 14.31
CA GLY A 119 22.85 -3.46 13.50
C GLY A 119 23.39 -2.20 14.14
N THR A 120 24.24 -2.27 15.17
CA THR A 120 24.90 -1.09 15.78
C THR A 120 26.42 -1.15 15.81
N MET A 121 27.04 -2.21 15.28
CA MET A 121 28.49 -2.47 15.42
C MET A 121 29.37 -1.85 14.31
N ALA A 122 28.80 -1.10 13.36
CA ALA A 122 29.60 -0.48 12.29
C ALA A 122 29.97 0.99 12.59
N PHE A 123 29.10 1.72 13.30
CA PHE A 123 29.31 3.15 13.53
C PHE A 123 30.23 3.42 14.73
N THR A 124 30.16 2.60 15.79
CA THR A 124 31.01 2.77 16.98
C THR A 124 32.46 2.42 16.70
N GLU A 125 32.75 1.36 15.95
CA GLU A 125 34.12 0.94 15.62
C GLU A 125 34.84 1.96 14.74
N LEU A 126 34.16 2.51 13.73
CA LEU A 126 34.73 3.58 12.90
C LEU A 126 35.01 4.83 13.74
N VAL A 127 34.10 5.22 14.63
CA VAL A 127 34.29 6.39 15.51
C VAL A 127 35.48 6.16 16.47
N ILE A 128 35.63 4.97 17.03
CA ILE A 128 36.77 4.63 17.90
C ILE A 128 38.09 4.66 17.12
N LEU A 129 38.13 4.12 15.90
CA LEU A 129 39.31 4.19 15.03
C LEU A 129 39.68 5.62 14.65
N PHE A 130 38.71 6.48 14.34
CA PHE A 130 38.95 7.88 14.05
C PHE A 130 39.48 8.65 15.28
N ILE A 131 38.91 8.41 16.46
CA ILE A 131 39.35 9.07 17.71
C ILE A 131 40.77 8.62 18.08
N THR A 132 41.05 7.31 18.01
CA THR A 132 42.38 6.78 18.34
C THR A 132 43.46 7.24 17.36
N MET A 133 43.18 7.27 16.05
CA MET A 133 44.11 7.86 15.07
C MET A 133 44.36 9.34 15.34
N ALA A 134 43.32 10.12 15.64
CA ALA A 134 43.47 11.55 15.91
C ALA A 134 44.31 11.82 17.17
N LEU A 135 44.17 11.00 18.21
CA LEU A 135 44.98 11.09 19.43
C LEU A 135 46.45 10.70 19.17
N PHE A 136 46.70 9.67 18.36
CA PHE A 136 48.05 9.26 17.98
C PHE A 136 48.79 10.34 17.17
N ILE A 137 48.12 10.96 16.20
CA ILE A 137 48.68 12.06 15.40
C ILE A 137 49.02 13.26 16.30
N ARG A 138 48.15 13.59 17.27
CA ARG A 138 48.42 14.68 18.22
C ARG A 138 49.63 14.39 19.10
N GLN A 139 49.83 13.15 19.54
CA GLN A 139 50.99 12.76 20.33
C GLN A 139 52.29 12.76 19.50
N ALA A 140 52.21 12.41 18.21
CA ALA A 140 53.35 12.42 17.29
C ALA A 140 53.78 13.84 16.85
N LEU A 141 52.93 14.86 16.99
CA LEU A 141 53.24 16.25 16.67
C LEU A 141 53.76 17.06 17.88
N VAL A 142 53.82 16.46 19.08
CA VAL A 142 54.28 17.09 20.32
C VAL A 142 55.72 16.67 20.69
N HIS A 143 56.37 15.89 19.82
CA HIS A 143 57.81 15.58 19.86
C HIS A 143 58.52 16.18 18.64
#